data_AF-A0A956BZL5-F1
#
_entry.id   AF-A0A956BZL5-F1
#
_cell.length_a   1.000
_cell.length_b   1.000
_cell.length_c   1.000
_cell.angle_alpha   90.00
_cell.angle_beta   90.00
_cell.angle_gamma   90.00
#
_symmetry.space_group_name_H-M   'P 1'
#
loop_
_entity.id
_entity.type
_entity.pdbx_description
1 polymer ?
#
loop_
_entity_poly.entity_id
_entity_poly.type
_entity_poly.pdbx_seq_one_letter_code
_entity_poly.pdbx_strand_id
1 'polypeptide(L)'
;RAFEALPTDGCVVRSSYRHWVDGAEVVAGWEETSPWYDLGTLEAYWQANVRLAQGGMPWAGVPELSSGFIGAGVSLGEGARVIASVVGEGSSIGRGVSVERSVIWPGTVVGESTVDALVGPWGTIPMGR
;
A
#
# COMPACT_ATOMS: atom_id res chain seq x y z
N ARG A 1 -10.85 -24.45 -23.15
CA ARG A 1 -9.58 -24.41 -23.90
C ARG A 1 -8.62 -23.35 -23.37
N ALA A 2 -8.86 -22.04 -23.43
CA ALA A 2 -7.90 -21.05 -22.90
C ALA A 2 -7.55 -21.31 -21.41
N PHE A 3 -8.55 -21.52 -20.56
CA PHE A 3 -8.34 -21.81 -19.13
C PHE A 3 -7.66 -23.17 -18.84
N GLU A 4 -7.59 -24.09 -19.81
CA GLU A 4 -6.90 -25.39 -19.64
C GLU A 4 -5.38 -25.24 -19.66
N ALA A 5 -4.86 -24.16 -20.27
CA ALA A 5 -3.44 -23.86 -20.32
C ALA A 5 -2.97 -22.97 -19.15
N LEU A 6 -3.87 -22.60 -18.22
CA LEU A 6 -3.48 -21.90 -17.00
C LEU A 6 -2.77 -22.88 -16.06
N PRO A 7 -1.58 -22.52 -15.54
CA PRO A 7 -0.88 -23.40 -14.63
C PRO A 7 -1.58 -23.40 -13.26
N THR A 8 -1.53 -24.54 -12.57
CA THR A 8 -1.95 -24.63 -11.16
C THR A 8 -0.96 -23.93 -10.23
N ASP A 9 0.29 -23.80 -10.66
CA ASP A 9 1.40 -23.18 -9.93
C ASP A 9 2.41 -22.47 -10.85
N GLY A 10 3.07 -21.44 -10.33
CA GLY A 10 4.10 -20.72 -11.07
C GLY A 10 3.59 -19.56 -11.94
N CYS A 11 4.34 -19.23 -12.99
CA CYS A 11 4.16 -17.98 -13.73
C CYS A 11 3.21 -18.14 -14.91
N VAL A 12 2.03 -17.51 -14.84
CA VAL A 12 1.04 -17.49 -15.92
C VAL A 12 1.60 -16.90 -17.23
N VAL A 13 2.49 -15.92 -17.14
CA VAL A 13 3.09 -15.30 -18.34
C VAL A 13 3.96 -16.30 -19.09
N ARG A 14 4.86 -17.00 -18.37
CA ARG A 14 5.78 -17.97 -18.98
C ARG A 14 5.07 -19.22 -19.46
N SER A 15 4.07 -19.68 -18.71
CA SER A 15 3.44 -20.98 -18.95
C SER A 15 2.28 -20.90 -19.95
N SER A 16 1.53 -19.80 -19.94
CA SER A 16 0.30 -19.66 -20.73
C SER A 16 0.44 -18.58 -21.80
N TYR A 17 0.65 -17.31 -21.41
CA TYR A 17 0.65 -16.20 -22.37
C TYR A 17 1.73 -16.33 -23.43
N ARG A 18 2.95 -16.71 -23.04
CA ARG A 18 4.04 -16.99 -23.98
C ARG A 18 3.68 -18.10 -24.94
N HIS A 19 3.08 -19.20 -24.46
CA HIS A 19 2.67 -20.31 -25.31
C HIS A 19 1.61 -19.89 -26.33
N TRP A 20 0.61 -19.09 -25.93
CA TRP A 20 -0.41 -18.58 -26.84
C TRP A 20 0.17 -17.62 -27.89
N VAL A 21 1.02 -16.68 -27.47
CA VAL A 21 1.68 -15.74 -28.40
C VAL A 21 2.57 -16.49 -29.40
N ASP A 22 3.38 -17.43 -28.92
CA ASP A 22 4.30 -18.21 -29.77
C ASP A 22 3.54 -19.19 -30.69
N GLY A 23 2.37 -19.66 -30.25
CA GLY A 23 1.46 -20.49 -31.04
C GLY A 23 0.57 -19.73 -32.01
N ALA A 24 0.71 -18.39 -32.11
CA ALA A 24 -0.14 -17.51 -32.90
C ALA A 24 -1.64 -17.58 -32.56
N GLU A 25 -1.95 -17.91 -31.30
CA GLU A 25 -3.30 -17.79 -30.75
C GLU A 25 -3.68 -16.32 -30.52
N VAL A 26 -4.98 -16.02 -30.53
CA VAL A 26 -5.46 -14.65 -30.27
C VAL A 26 -5.36 -14.35 -28.77
N VAL A 27 -4.48 -13.42 -28.42
CA VAL A 27 -4.39 -12.84 -27.07
C VAL A 27 -4.97 -11.43 -27.11
N ALA A 28 -6.06 -11.21 -26.38
CA ALA A 28 -6.73 -9.91 -26.27
C ALA A 28 -6.62 -9.35 -24.85
N GLY A 29 -6.73 -8.02 -24.74
CA GLY A 29 -6.74 -7.30 -23.47
C GLY A 29 -8.06 -6.56 -23.27
N TRP A 30 -8.31 -6.17 -22.02
CA TRP A 30 -9.35 -5.21 -21.67
C TRP A 30 -8.68 -3.88 -21.35
N GLU A 31 -9.23 -2.79 -21.87
CA GLU A 31 -8.74 -1.46 -21.55
C GLU A 31 -9.30 -1.02 -20.19
N GLU A 32 -8.40 -0.77 -19.24
CA GLU A 32 -8.73 -0.20 -17.93
C GLU A 32 -8.01 1.15 -17.81
N THR A 33 -8.79 2.21 -17.57
CA THR A 33 -8.29 3.58 -17.49
C THR A 33 -8.23 4.11 -16.05
N SER A 34 -8.64 3.28 -15.07
CA SER A 34 -8.47 3.58 -13.65
C SER A 34 -6.99 3.77 -13.30
N PRO A 35 -6.67 4.56 -12.26
CA PRO A 35 -5.30 4.74 -11.81
C PRO A 35 -4.60 3.42 -11.53
N TRP A 36 -3.40 3.25 -12.10
CA TRP A 36 -2.51 2.12 -11.83
C TRP A 36 -1.21 2.63 -11.20
N TYR A 37 -0.74 1.95 -10.15
CA TYR A 37 0.47 2.30 -9.43
C TYR A 37 1.42 1.10 -9.41
N ASP A 38 2.66 1.31 -9.87
CA ASP A 38 3.75 0.37 -9.64
C ASP A 38 4.29 0.58 -8.22
N LEU A 39 3.98 -0.35 -7.31
CA LEU A 39 4.44 -0.28 -5.93
C LEU A 39 5.78 -1.02 -5.73
N GLY A 40 6.56 -1.21 -6.80
CA GLY A 40 7.84 -1.94 -6.77
C GLY A 40 8.98 -1.26 -6.02
N THR A 41 8.81 -0.01 -5.56
CA THR A 41 9.80 0.71 -4.73
C THR A 41 9.20 1.19 -3.42
N LEU A 42 10.03 1.35 -2.39
CA LEU A 42 9.59 1.89 -1.10
C LEU A 42 9.01 3.30 -1.24
N GLU A 43 9.62 4.14 -2.08
CA GLU A 43 9.15 5.50 -2.38
C GLU A 43 7.75 5.46 -3.02
N ALA A 44 7.55 4.64 -4.06
CA ALA A 44 6.25 4.53 -4.72
C ALA A 44 5.17 3.97 -3.77
N TYR A 45 5.52 2.97 -2.94
CA TYR A 45 4.64 2.44 -1.91
C TYR A 45 4.25 3.50 -0.87
N TRP A 46 5.22 4.26 -0.37
CA TRP A 46 4.98 5.35 0.59
C TRP A 46 4.10 6.44 -0.02
N GLN A 47 4.44 6.95 -1.20
CA GLN A 47 3.70 7.99 -1.92
C GLN A 47 2.25 7.60 -2.16
N ALA A 48 2.00 6.36 -2.59
CA ALA A 48 0.64 5.87 -2.82
C ALA A 48 -0.20 5.89 -1.54
N ASN A 49 0.37 5.48 -0.40
CA ASN A 49 -0.32 5.47 0.89
C ASN A 49 -0.56 6.88 1.43
N VAL A 50 0.42 7.77 1.36
CA VAL A 50 0.25 9.18 1.78
C VAL A 50 -0.80 9.88 0.92
N ARG A 51 -0.76 9.67 -0.40
CA ARG A 51 -1.77 10.21 -1.32
C ARG A 51 -3.17 9.70 -0.99
N LEU A 52 -3.31 8.41 -0.70
CA LEU A 52 -4.56 7.81 -0.27
C LEU A 52 -5.06 8.45 1.04
N ALA A 53 -4.18 8.59 2.04
CA ALA A 53 -4.48 9.21 3.34
C ALA A 53 -4.89 10.68 3.25
N GLN A 54 -4.52 11.36 2.17
CA GLN A 54 -4.88 12.75 1.86
C GLN A 54 -6.11 12.89 0.94
N GLY A 55 -6.74 11.77 0.55
CA GLY A 55 -7.93 11.78 -0.30
C GLY A 55 -7.61 12.00 -1.78
N GLY A 56 -6.33 11.95 -2.15
CA GLY A 56 -5.87 12.17 -3.52
C GLY A 56 -6.12 11.01 -4.48
N MET A 57 -6.81 9.95 -4.04
CA MET A 57 -7.07 8.75 -4.83
C MET A 57 -8.57 8.41 -4.83
N PRO A 58 -9.39 9.12 -5.63
CA PRO A 58 -10.81 8.81 -5.77
C PRO A 58 -10.96 7.48 -6.52
N TRP A 59 -11.43 6.44 -5.83
CA TRP A 59 -11.67 5.13 -6.42
C TRP A 59 -13.05 4.62 -6.00
N ALA A 60 -13.82 4.11 -6.96
CA ALA A 60 -15.13 3.52 -6.70
C ALA A 60 -15.05 2.43 -5.62
N GLY A 61 -15.82 2.60 -4.54
CA GLY A 61 -15.85 1.67 -3.41
C GLY A 61 -14.79 1.92 -2.32
N VAL A 62 -13.87 2.87 -2.51
CA VAL A 62 -12.91 3.28 -1.48
C VAL A 62 -13.40 4.56 -0.82
N PRO A 63 -13.59 4.58 0.52
CA PRO A 63 -13.96 5.80 1.23
C PRO A 63 -12.93 6.91 1.05
N GLU A 64 -13.38 8.15 0.94
CA GLU A 64 -12.50 9.31 0.94
C GLU A 64 -11.89 9.48 2.34
N LEU A 65 -10.55 9.43 2.41
CA LEU A 65 -9.79 9.67 3.63
C LEU A 65 -9.23 11.09 3.57
N SER A 66 -9.48 11.92 4.58
CA SER A 66 -9.07 13.34 4.53
C SER A 66 -8.03 13.73 5.58
N SER A 67 -7.66 12.81 6.47
CA SER A 67 -6.71 13.09 7.57
C SER A 67 -5.76 11.93 7.91
N GLY A 68 -5.93 10.78 7.27
CA GLY A 68 -5.21 9.56 7.61
C GLY A 68 -6.10 8.32 7.64
N PHE A 69 -5.48 7.18 7.90
CA PHE A 69 -6.15 5.92 8.15
C PHE A 69 -5.61 5.32 9.45
N ILE A 70 -6.52 4.87 10.32
CA ILE A 70 -6.18 4.17 11.56
C ILE A 70 -6.85 2.80 11.50
N GLY A 71 -6.02 1.75 11.46
CA GLY A 71 -6.47 0.37 11.46
C GLY A 71 -7.16 -0.04 12.76
N ALA A 72 -7.85 -1.17 12.72
CA ALA A 72 -8.51 -1.72 13.90
C ALA A 72 -7.50 -1.98 15.04
N GLY A 73 -7.95 -1.86 16.29
CA GLY A 73 -7.14 -2.19 17.46
C GLY A 73 -5.90 -1.31 17.69
N VAL A 74 -5.74 -0.20 16.96
CA VAL A 74 -4.64 0.74 17.20
C VAL A 74 -4.82 1.45 18.54
N SER A 75 -3.77 1.48 19.34
CA SER A 75 -3.72 2.24 20.59
C SER A 75 -3.03 3.58 20.38
N LEU A 76 -3.73 4.68 20.65
CA LEU A 76 -3.16 6.03 20.62
C LEU A 76 -2.94 6.54 22.04
N GLY A 77 -1.70 6.86 22.38
CA GLY A 77 -1.37 7.56 23.62
C GLY A 77 -1.99 8.95 23.66
N GLU A 78 -2.18 9.47 24.87
CA GLU A 78 -2.74 10.81 25.07
C GLU A 78 -1.94 11.87 24.27
N GLY A 79 -2.64 12.72 23.53
CA GLY A 79 -2.03 13.77 22.70
C GLY A 79 -1.29 13.27 21.46
N ALA A 80 -1.34 11.97 21.13
CA ALA A 80 -0.81 11.45 19.86
C ALA A 80 -1.56 12.04 18.66
N ARG A 81 -0.84 12.25 17.56
CA ARG A 81 -1.37 12.84 16.32
C ARG A 81 -0.98 11.99 15.12
N VAL A 82 -1.93 11.78 14.23
CA VAL A 82 -1.75 11.08 12.95
C VAL A 82 -2.23 12.03 11.86
N ILE A 83 -1.34 12.41 10.94
CA ILE A 83 -1.59 13.43 9.92
C ILE A 83 -1.16 12.87 8.56
N ALA A 84 -2.08 12.78 7.61
CA ALA A 84 -1.80 12.31 6.25
C ALA A 84 -1.04 10.96 6.23
N SER A 85 -1.35 10.09 7.18
CA SER A 85 -0.59 8.88 7.49
C SER A 85 -1.50 7.66 7.57
N VAL A 86 -0.91 6.48 7.35
CA VAL A 86 -1.60 5.19 7.47
C VAL A 86 -1.01 4.46 8.68
N VAL A 87 -1.86 4.07 9.62
CA VAL A 87 -1.47 3.28 10.78
C VAL A 87 -2.10 1.89 10.68
N GLY A 88 -1.27 0.87 10.52
CA GLY A 88 -1.70 -0.52 10.39
C GLY A 88 -2.32 -1.07 11.67
N GLU A 89 -3.17 -2.07 11.51
CA GLU A 89 -3.90 -2.76 12.58
C GLU A 89 -3.01 -3.16 13.76
N GLY A 90 -3.52 -3.02 14.98
CA GLY A 90 -2.85 -3.44 16.22
C GLY A 90 -1.60 -2.65 16.60
N SER A 91 -1.27 -1.57 15.88
CA SER A 91 -0.12 -0.72 16.19
C SER A 91 -0.35 0.10 17.47
N SER A 92 0.73 0.58 18.09
CA SER A 92 0.67 1.46 19.27
C SER A 92 1.48 2.72 19.05
N ILE A 93 0.85 3.89 19.21
CA ILE A 93 1.49 5.20 19.09
C ILE A 93 1.65 5.79 20.49
N GLY A 94 2.88 6.17 20.86
CA GLY A 94 3.20 6.69 22.19
C GLY A 94 2.52 8.03 22.52
N ARG A 95 2.52 8.39 23.81
CA ARG A 95 1.98 9.66 24.31
C ARG A 95 2.70 10.85 23.67
N GLY A 96 1.94 11.79 23.11
CA GLY A 96 2.47 13.00 22.46
C GLY A 96 3.24 12.76 21.15
N VAL A 97 3.26 11.53 20.63
CA VAL A 97 3.94 11.18 19.38
C VAL A 97 3.15 11.72 18.19
N SER A 98 3.86 12.32 17.23
CA SER A 98 3.29 12.79 15.96
C SER A 98 3.77 11.92 14.81
N VAL A 99 2.84 11.38 14.04
CA VAL A 99 3.09 10.60 12.83
C VAL A 99 2.56 11.41 11.64
N GLU A 100 3.46 11.91 10.81
CA GLU A 100 3.12 12.76 9.67
C GLU A 100 3.61 12.15 8.36
N ARG A 101 2.75 12.14 7.34
CA ARG A 101 3.05 11.58 6.01
C ARG A 101 3.84 10.26 6.10
N SER A 102 3.37 9.33 6.92
CA SER A 102 4.11 8.10 7.22
C SER A 102 3.20 6.88 7.16
N VAL A 103 3.81 5.71 6.94
CA VAL A 103 3.12 4.42 6.92
C VAL A 103 3.66 3.56 8.05
N ILE A 104 2.82 3.27 9.03
CA ILE A 104 3.12 2.38 10.16
C ILE A 104 2.56 1.01 9.81
N TRP A 105 3.42 -0.01 9.74
CA TRP A 105 2.99 -1.38 9.45
C TRP A 105 2.25 -2.01 10.62
N PRO A 106 1.37 -3.00 10.38
CA PRO A 106 0.60 -3.65 11.42
C PRO A 106 1.46 -4.15 12.60
N GLY A 107 0.93 -4.00 13.81
CA GLY A 107 1.59 -4.44 15.05
C GLY A 107 2.83 -3.64 15.45
N THR A 108 3.07 -2.47 14.84
CA THR A 108 4.28 -1.67 15.12
C THR A 108 4.08 -0.76 16.33
N VAL A 109 5.11 -0.67 17.18
CA VAL A 109 5.15 0.26 18.32
C VAL A 109 5.98 1.49 17.93
N VAL A 110 5.39 2.67 18.02
CA VAL A 110 6.01 3.95 17.65
C VAL A 110 6.18 4.79 18.92
N GLY A 111 7.41 4.87 19.42
CA GLY A 111 7.76 5.64 20.61
C GLY A 111 8.22 7.08 20.31
N GLU A 112 8.58 7.37 19.06
CA GLU A 112 9.16 8.65 18.65
C GLU A 112 8.41 9.20 17.42
N SER A 113 8.32 10.53 17.33
CA SER A 113 7.66 11.19 16.20
C SER A 113 8.40 10.92 14.89
N THR A 114 7.63 10.81 13.81
CA THR A 114 8.16 10.50 12.48
C THR A 114 7.47 11.35 11.40
N VAL A 115 8.25 11.70 10.38
CA VAL A 115 7.81 12.46 9.21
C VAL A 115 8.43 11.80 7.98
N ASP A 116 7.63 11.60 6.93
CA ASP A 116 8.08 11.01 5.66
C ASP A 116 8.79 9.67 5.86
N ALA A 117 8.11 8.69 6.44
CA ALA A 117 8.75 7.42 6.77
C ALA A 117 7.87 6.18 6.57
N LEU A 118 8.55 5.06 6.39
CA LEU A 118 8.00 3.72 6.61
C LEU A 118 8.49 3.21 7.95
N VAL A 119 7.58 2.85 8.84
CA VAL A 119 7.90 2.31 10.17
C VAL A 119 7.34 0.90 10.27
N GLY A 120 8.20 -0.08 10.52
CA GLY A 120 7.81 -1.46 10.71
C GLY A 120 8.54 -2.11 11.88
N PRO A 121 8.33 -3.42 12.11
CA PRO A 121 8.98 -4.15 13.20
C PRO A 121 10.51 -4.26 13.04
N TRP A 122 11.05 -3.94 11.85
CA TRP A 122 12.49 -3.82 11.59
C TRP A 122 13.06 -2.43 11.89
N GLY A 123 12.22 -1.45 12.23
CA GLY A 123 12.62 -0.07 12.48
C GLY A 123 12.07 0.91 11.45
N THR A 124 12.70 2.07 11.38
CA THR A 124 12.26 3.23 10.59
C THR A 124 13.12 3.41 9.36
N ILE A 125 12.48 3.55 8.20
CA ILE A 125 13.11 3.93 6.94
C ILE A 125 12.61 5.33 6.59
N PRO A 126 13.46 6.36 6.68
CA PRO A 126 13.13 7.70 6.20
C PRO A 126 13.01 7.70 4.67
N MET A 127 12.02 8.41 4.15
CA MET A 127 11.83 8.65 2.72
C MET A 127 12.60 9.92 2.32
N GLY A 128 13.27 9.83 1.17
CA GLY A 128 14.03 10.95 0.62
C GLY A 128 13.08 12.01 0.06
N ARG A 129 13.44 13.28 0.20
CA ARG A 129 12.78 14.35 -0.56
C ARG A 129 13.19 14.30 -2.03
#